data_AF-A0A7C4X0T4-F1
#
_entry.id   AF-A0A7C4X0T4-F1
#
_cell.length_a   1.000
_cell.length_b   1.000
_cell.length_c   1.000
_cell.angle_alpha   90.00
_cell.angle_beta   90.00
_cell.angle_gamma   90.00
#
_symmetry.space_group_name_H-M   'P 1'
#
loop_
_entity.id
_entity.type
_entity.pdbx_description
1 polymer ?
#
loop_
_entity_poly.entity_id
_entity_poly.type
_entity_poly.pdbx_seq_one_letter_code
_entity_poly.pdbx_strand_id
1 'polypeptide(L)' 'MQNQAELTGLSGPKIEHDPDGNRPAMHWMTAELIDETIRVWSPLYGRQIDRSEAIEILRNVKALFELVTEHV' A
#
# COMPACT_ATOMS: atom_id res chain seq x y z
N MET A 1 6.54 5.46 -31.97
CA MET A 1 5.65 5.67 -30.80
C MET A 1 6.53 6.22 -29.69
N GLN A 2 6.54 7.54 -29.48
CA GLN A 2 7.38 8.19 -28.47
C GLN A 2 6.68 8.14 -27.11
N ASN A 3 7.41 7.69 -26.09
CA ASN A 3 6.91 7.47 -24.73
C ASN A 3 6.94 8.79 -23.96
N GLN A 4 5.80 9.26 -23.45
CA GLN A 4 5.67 10.55 -22.75
C GLN A 4 6.41 10.62 -21.40
N ALA A 5 7.00 9.51 -20.94
CA ALA A 5 7.73 9.44 -19.67
C ALA A 5 9.05 10.24 -19.67
N GLU A 6 9.60 10.60 -20.83
CA GLU A 6 10.93 11.25 -20.91
C GLU A 6 10.91 12.76 -20.61
N LEU A 7 9.74 13.40 -20.45
CA LEU A 7 9.62 14.86 -20.32
C LEU A 7 9.72 15.40 -18.88
N THR A 8 9.67 14.55 -17.86
CA THR A 8 9.56 15.03 -16.47
C THR A 8 10.81 14.86 -15.62
N GLY A 9 11.85 14.16 -16.10
CA GLY A 9 13.15 14.02 -15.40
C GLY A 9 13.10 13.42 -13.98
N LEU A 10 11.90 13.12 -13.49
CA LEU A 10 11.62 12.54 -12.19
C LEU A 10 11.19 11.11 -12.45
N SER A 11 12.12 10.18 -12.27
CA SER A 11 11.74 8.79 -12.04
C SER A 11 10.95 8.77 -10.74
N GLY A 12 9.62 8.81 -10.82
CA GLY A 12 8.76 8.50 -9.68
C GLY A 12 9.21 7.15 -9.10
N PRO A 13 9.12 6.93 -7.78
CA PRO A 13 9.52 5.67 -7.20
C PRO A 13 8.78 4.57 -7.93
N LYS A 14 9.53 3.70 -8.60
CA LYS A 14 9.00 2.50 -9.23
C LYS A 14 8.55 1.63 -8.06
N ILE A 15 7.29 1.77 -7.67
CA ILE A 15 6.63 0.81 -6.79
C ILE A 15 6.52 -0.44 -7.64
N GLU A 16 7.56 -1.26 -7.57
CA GLU A 16 7.54 -2.60 -8.13
C GLU A 16 6.48 -3.37 -7.37
N HIS A 17 5.33 -3.51 -8.01
CA HIS A 17 4.29 -4.43 -7.59
C HIS A 17 4.85 -5.83 -7.84
N ASP A 18 5.61 -6.34 -6.87
CA ASP A 18 6.18 -7.68 -6.86
C ASP A 18 5.01 -8.68 -6.96
N PRO A 19 4.86 -9.42 -8.08
CA PRO A 19 3.77 -10.37 -8.23
C PRO A 19 4.02 -11.64 -7.40
N ASP A 20 5.20 -11.79 -6.80
CA ASP A 20 5.56 -12.95 -6.00
C ASP A 20 5.20 -12.70 -4.53
N GLY A 21 4.00 -13.15 -4.16
CA GLY A 21 3.35 -12.96 -2.87
C GLY A 21 3.99 -13.69 -1.68
N ASN A 22 5.33 -13.63 -1.54
CA ASN A 22 6.07 -14.33 -0.49
C ASN A 22 7.09 -13.45 0.26
N ARG A 23 6.80 -12.14 0.41
CA ARG A 23 7.49 -11.32 1.43
C ARG A 23 6.91 -11.62 2.82
N PRO A 24 7.74 -11.72 3.89
CA PRO A 24 7.31 -12.11 5.23
C PRO A 24 6.47 -11.00 5.86
N ALA A 25 5.16 -10.97 5.60
CA ALA A 25 4.34 -9.82 5.98
C ALA A 25 2.85 -10.14 6.22
N MET A 26 2.48 -11.35 6.61
CA MET A 26 1.08 -11.69 6.93
C MET A 26 0.80 -12.06 8.39
N HIS A 27 1.81 -12.29 9.24
CA HIS A 27 1.54 -12.81 10.59
C HIS A 27 0.87 -11.78 11.53
N TRP A 28 1.01 -10.48 11.26
CA TRP A 28 0.40 -9.42 12.07
C TRP A 28 -0.94 -8.91 11.51
N MET A 29 -1.22 -9.16 10.23
CA MET A 29 -2.46 -8.74 9.56
C MET A 29 -3.54 -9.79 9.77
N THR A 30 -4.24 -9.72 10.90
CA THR A 30 -5.37 -10.60 11.16
C THR A 30 -6.51 -10.36 10.18
N ALA A 31 -7.36 -11.36 9.97
CA ALA A 31 -8.57 -11.20 9.16
C ALA A 31 -9.46 -10.07 9.70
N GLU A 32 -9.60 -9.97 11.03
CA GLU A 32 -10.34 -8.90 11.70
C GLU A 32 -9.77 -7.51 11.39
N LEU A 33 -8.44 -7.35 11.41
CA LEU A 33 -7.79 -6.08 11.07
C LEU A 33 -8.03 -5.70 9.60
N ILE A 34 -8.02 -6.68 8.70
CA ILE A 34 -8.30 -6.49 7.29
C ILE A 34 -9.75 -6.05 7.09
N ASP A 35 -10.71 -6.74 7.72
CA ASP A 35 -12.14 -6.42 7.63
C ASP A 35 -12.44 -5.03 8.20
N GLU A 36 -11.80 -4.69 9.31
CA GLU A 36 -11.91 -3.36 9.92
C GLU A 36 -11.31 -2.28 9.02
N THR A 37 -10.19 -2.56 8.37
CA THR A 37 -9.57 -1.65 7.39
C THR A 37 -10.53 -1.41 6.22
N ILE A 38 -11.15 -2.45 5.68
CA ILE A 38 -12.17 -2.32 4.62
C ILE A 38 -13.32 -1.43 5.12
N ARG A 39 -13.84 -1.69 6.32
CA ARG A 39 -14.98 -0.96 6.90
C ARG A 39 -14.68 0.53 7.08
N VAL A 40 -13.50 0.87 7.60
CA VAL A 40 -13.12 2.24 7.95
C VAL A 40 -12.72 3.05 6.71
N TRP A 41 -12.03 2.43 5.75
CA TRP A 41 -11.47 3.17 4.61
C TRP A 41 -12.42 3.25 3.41
N SER A 42 -13.34 2.29 3.24
CA SER A 42 -14.31 2.33 2.13
C SER A 42 -15.08 3.65 2.03
N PRO A 43 -15.63 4.22 3.13
CA PRO A 43 -16.31 5.51 3.07
C PRO A 43 -15.39 6.67 2.63
N LEU A 44 -14.11 6.63 3.01
CA LEU A 44 -13.13 7.67 2.66
C LEU A 44 -12.74 7.64 1.19
N TYR A 45 -12.71 6.45 0.60
CA TYR A 45 -12.50 6.25 -0.83
C TYR A 45 -13.78 6.47 -1.66
N GLY A 46 -14.94 6.63 -1.02
CA GLY A 46 -16.23 6.76 -1.70
C GLY A 46 -16.70 5.49 -2.42
N ARG A 47 -16.04 4.35 -2.17
CA ARG A 47 -16.38 3.03 -2.71
C ARG A 47 -15.94 1.92 -1.78
N GLN A 48 -16.54 0.75 -1.92
CA GLN A 48 -16.03 -0.43 -1.24
C GLN A 48 -14.61 -0.74 -1.74
N ILE A 49 -13.67 -0.82 -0.81
CA ILE A 49 -12.31 -1.31 -1.11
C ILE A 49 -12.26 -2.83 -0.92
N ASP A 50 -11.45 -3.51 -1.72
CA ASP A 50 -11.27 -4.94 -1.61
C ASP A 50 -10.19 -5.35 -0.60
N ARG A 51 -10.05 -6.66 -0.40
CA ARG A 51 -9.07 -7.23 0.53
C ARG A 51 -7.63 -6.88 0.17
N SER A 52 -7.30 -6.86 -1.12
CA SER A 52 -5.95 -6.56 -1.59
C SER A 52 -5.63 -5.08 -1.31
N GLU A 53 -6.59 -4.20 -1.56
CA GLU A 53 -6.46 -2.77 -1.24
C GLU A 53 -6.28 -2.52 0.26
N ALA A 54 -7.03 -3.23 1.11
CA ALA A 54 -6.86 -3.16 2.56
C ALA A 54 -5.48 -3.61 3.01
N ILE A 55 -4.92 -4.67 2.41
CA ILE A 55 -3.56 -5.13 2.69
C ILE A 55 -2.53 -4.07 2.29
N GLU A 56 -2.68 -3.44 1.14
CA GLU A 56 -1.78 -2.38 0.69
C GLU A 56 -1.83 -1.15 1.61
N ILE A 57 -3.02 -0.76 2.06
CA ILE A 57 -3.17 0.30 3.06
C ILE A 57 -2.39 -0.04 4.34
N LEU A 58 -2.56 -1.26 4.87
CA LEU A 58 -1.86 -1.71 6.07
C LEU A 58 -0.34 -1.74 5.89
N ARG A 59 0.15 -2.16 4.72
CA ARG A 59 1.59 -2.11 4.38
C ARG A 59 2.12 -0.69 4.39
N ASN A 60 1.40 0.23 3.76
CA ASN A 60 1.80 1.63 3.65
C ASN A 60 1.80 2.33 5.01
N VAL A 61 0.80 2.05 5.86
CA VAL A 61 0.74 2.57 7.24
C VAL A 61 1.93 2.06 8.07
N LYS A 62 2.27 0.77 7.97
CA LYS A 62 3.44 0.21 8.64
C LYS A 62 4.73 0.89 8.18
N ALA A 63 4.94 1.01 6.87
CA ALA A 63 6.12 1.65 6.31
C ALA A 63 6.25 3.12 6.74
N LEU A 64 5.13 3.84 6.79
CA LEU A 64 5.11 5.22 7.29
C LEU A 64 5.49 5.29 8.77
N PHE A 65 4.95 4.39 9.60
CA PHE A 65 5.28 4.32 11.02
C PHE A 65 6.79 4.07 11.22
N GLU A 66 7.33 3.06 10.53
CA GLU A 66 8.76 2.72 10.58
C GLU A 66 9.63 3.92 10.18
N LEU A 67 9.31 4.58 9.06
CA LEU A 67 10.00 5.76 8.60
C LEU A 67 10.01 6.88 9.65
N VAL A 68 8.87 7.16 10.28
CA VAL A 68 8.76 8.21 11.30
C VAL A 68 9.52 7.83 12.56
N THR A 69 9.50 6.57 12.99
CA THR A 69 10.21 6.12 14.20
C THR A 69 11.73 6.02 14.04
N GLU A 70 12.24 5.82 12.83
CA GLU A 70 13.69 5.79 12.58
C GLU A 70 14.35 7.18 12.60
N HIS A 71 13.55 8.25 12.53
CA HIS A 71 14.02 9.63 12.41
C HIS A 71 13.70 10.51 13.64
N VAL A 72 13.26 9.91 14.76
CA VAL A 72 13.03 10.56 16.06
C VAL A 72 13.97 9.96 17.10
#